data_AF-A0A9W6LK02-F1
#
_entry.id   AF-A0A9W6LK02-F1
#
_cell.length_a   1.000
_cell.length_b   1.000
_cell.length_c   1.000
_cell.angle_alpha   90.00
_cell.angle_beta   90.00
_cell.angle_gamma   90.00
#
_symmetry.space_group_name_H-M   'P 1'
#
loop_
_entity.id
_entity.type
_entity.pdbx_description
1 polymer ?
#
loop_
_entity_poly.entity_id
_entity_poly.type
_entity_poly.pdbx_seq_one_letter_code
_entity_poly.pdbx_strand_id
1 'polypeptide(L)'
;MTYVDSYLQSKIMGADGVELITMLYDRAIVSLNIAKDSIMKGLDDPELVKKKAVELSRATDILYYLNDILDKQRGGQIAENLSLIYTTLAGELVKANLFNDTEIISKCIEILNNIKSAWEDVRNQLKEKQNEPKRTFAGAV
;
A
#
# COMPACT_ATOMS: atom_id res chain seq x y z
N MET A 1 3.15 -21.90 -10.79
CA MET A 1 2.70 -20.57 -11.24
C MET A 1 1.35 -20.26 -10.57
N THR A 2 1.29 -20.20 -9.23
CA THR A 2 -0.01 -20.17 -8.51
C THR A 2 0.08 -19.70 -7.04
N TYR A 3 0.93 -18.73 -6.71
CA TYR A 3 0.94 -18.14 -5.35
C TYR A 3 0.11 -16.85 -5.27
N VAL A 4 0.12 -16.06 -6.34
CA VAL A 4 -0.67 -14.82 -6.44
C VAL A 4 -2.18 -15.16 -6.42
N ASP A 5 -2.59 -16.18 -7.16
CA ASP A 5 -4.01 -16.60 -7.25
C ASP A 5 -4.61 -17.07 -5.90
N SER A 6 -3.85 -17.73 -5.03
CA SER A 6 -4.40 -18.22 -3.74
C SER A 6 -4.60 -17.10 -2.72
N TYR A 7 -3.72 -16.10 -2.71
CA TYR A 7 -3.89 -14.90 -1.89
C TYR A 7 -5.11 -14.08 -2.35
N LEU A 8 -5.28 -13.93 -3.67
CA LEU A 8 -6.42 -13.25 -4.29
C LEU A 8 -7.78 -13.94 -4.00
N GLN A 9 -7.78 -15.25 -3.78
CA GLN A 9 -8.99 -16.02 -3.44
C GLN A 9 -9.40 -15.87 -1.97
N SER A 10 -8.52 -15.37 -1.10
CA SER A 10 -8.79 -15.22 0.32
C SER A 10 -9.41 -13.87 0.67
N LYS A 11 -10.74 -13.84 0.80
CA LYS A 11 -11.51 -12.95 1.69
C LYS A 11 -11.03 -11.48 1.82
N ILE A 12 -10.73 -10.84 0.70
CA ILE A 12 -10.91 -9.39 0.54
C ILE A 12 -11.84 -9.23 -0.68
N MET A 13 -13.06 -8.78 -0.41
CA MET A 13 -14.25 -8.92 -1.25
C MET A 13 -14.08 -8.24 -2.62
N GLY A 14 -14.02 -9.00 -3.73
CA GLY A 14 -14.19 -8.46 -5.08
C GLY A 14 -13.30 -7.27 -5.45
N ALA A 15 -13.75 -6.45 -6.42
CA ALA A 15 -13.05 -5.23 -6.84
C ALA A 15 -13.00 -4.15 -5.73
N ASP A 16 -13.97 -4.18 -4.81
CA ASP A 16 -14.13 -3.19 -3.72
C ASP A 16 -13.02 -3.31 -2.66
N GLY A 17 -12.56 -4.54 -2.40
CA GLY A 17 -11.47 -4.82 -1.48
C GLY A 17 -10.13 -4.26 -1.94
N VAL A 18 -9.80 -4.48 -3.21
CA VAL A 18 -8.56 -3.96 -3.81
C VAL A 18 -8.60 -2.43 -3.89
N GLU A 19 -9.78 -1.84 -4.11
CA GLU A 19 -9.97 -0.39 -4.08
C GLU A 19 -9.62 0.21 -2.72
N LEU A 20 -10.14 -0.35 -1.63
CA LEU A 20 -9.80 0.11 -0.27
C LEU A 20 -8.30 0.02 0.02
N ILE A 21 -7.63 -1.05 -0.44
CA ILE A 21 -6.17 -1.18 -0.32
C ILE A 21 -5.48 -0.05 -1.08
N THR A 22 -5.83 0.18 -2.35
CA THR A 22 -5.20 1.26 -3.15
C THR A 22 -5.42 2.66 -2.55
N MET A 23 -6.57 2.91 -1.94
CA MET A 23 -6.85 4.17 -1.22
C MET A 23 -5.96 4.36 0.02
N LEU A 24 -5.64 3.28 0.74
CA LEU A 24 -4.69 3.32 1.86
C LEU A 24 -3.28 3.67 1.38
N TYR A 25 -2.83 3.07 0.28
CA TYR A 25 -1.57 3.44 -0.36
C TYR A 25 -1.53 4.91 -0.76
N ASP A 26 -2.58 5.41 -1.42
CA ASP A 26 -2.69 6.83 -1.78
C ASP A 26 -2.56 7.73 -0.55
N ARG A 27 -3.28 7.38 0.53
CA ARG A 27 -3.23 8.19 1.75
C ARG A 27 -1.84 8.18 2.39
N ALA A 28 -1.17 7.03 2.44
CA ALA A 28 0.20 6.93 2.95
C ALA A 28 1.17 7.78 2.12
N ILE A 29 1.11 7.67 0.79
CA ILE A 29 1.96 8.42 -0.13
C ILE A 29 1.72 9.94 0.00
N VAL A 30 0.46 10.37 0.08
CA VAL A 30 0.12 11.78 0.30
C VAL A 30 0.71 12.28 1.62
N SER A 31 0.56 11.51 2.70
CA SER A 31 1.14 11.87 4.00
C SER A 31 2.66 11.99 3.96
N LEU A 32 3.35 11.05 3.31
CA LEU A 32 4.80 11.14 3.13
C LEU A 32 5.24 12.37 2.33
N ASN A 33 4.51 12.72 1.26
CA ASN A 33 4.79 13.94 0.50
C ASN A 33 4.60 15.21 1.34
N ILE A 34 3.56 15.27 2.17
CA ILE A 34 3.33 16.41 3.07
C ILE A 34 4.44 16.51 4.12
N ALA A 35 4.87 15.39 4.70
CA ALA A 35 5.99 15.37 5.65
C ALA A 35 7.29 15.85 5.00
N LYS A 36 7.59 15.35 3.80
CA LYS A 36 8.76 15.75 3.00
C LYS A 36 8.74 17.25 2.70
N ASP A 37 7.61 17.78 2.23
CA ASP A 37 7.43 19.21 1.94
C ASP A 37 7.61 20.07 3.20
N SER A 38 7.12 19.60 4.35
CA SER A 38 7.30 20.30 5.64
C SER A 38 8.78 20.40 6.03
N ILE A 39 9.57 19.35 5.80
CA ILE A 39 11.03 19.39 6.02
C ILE A 39 11.70 20.36 5.05
N MET A 40 11.35 20.30 3.75
CA MET A 40 11.96 21.13 2.72
C MET A 40 11.69 22.63 2.88
N LYS A 41 10.53 22.99 3.45
CA LYS A 41 10.17 24.37 3.78
C LYS A 41 10.94 24.96 4.98
N GLY A 42 11.65 24.11 5.73
CA GLY A 42 12.36 24.50 6.94
C GLY A 42 11.56 24.21 8.21
N LEU A 43 12.27 23.90 9.29
CA LEU A 43 11.68 23.46 10.57
C LEU A 43 11.77 24.55 11.66
N ASP A 44 11.92 25.80 11.26
CA ASP A 44 11.90 26.96 12.17
C ASP A 44 10.47 27.31 12.62
N ASP A 45 9.45 26.89 11.85
CA ASP A 45 8.03 27.01 12.20
C ASP A 45 7.56 25.77 12.99
N PRO A 46 7.13 25.93 14.26
CA PRO A 46 6.59 24.84 15.07
C PRO A 46 5.42 24.09 14.42
N GLU A 47 4.60 24.75 13.59
CA GLU A 47 3.50 24.10 12.90
C GLU A 47 4.01 23.16 11.80
N LEU A 48 5.10 23.47 11.12
CA LEU A 48 5.74 22.57 10.16
C LEU A 48 6.35 21.34 10.85
N VAL A 49 6.97 21.53 12.03
CA VAL A 49 7.48 20.42 12.85
C VAL A 49 6.36 19.47 13.26
N LYS A 50 5.25 20.02 13.77
CA LYS A 50 4.07 19.24 14.16
C LYS A 50 3.45 18.53 12.96
N LYS A 51 3.29 19.22 11.83
CA LYS A 51 2.74 18.66 10.59
C LYS A 51 3.58 17.51 10.08
N LYS A 52 4.91 17.65 10.02
CA LYS A 52 5.85 16.57 9.70
C LYS A 52 5.59 15.34 10.58
N ALA A 53 5.59 15.52 11.90
CA ALA A 53 5.45 14.42 12.84
C ALA A 53 4.09 13.69 12.71
N VAL A 54 3.00 14.44 12.56
CA VAL A 54 1.65 13.88 12.38
C VAL A 54 1.54 13.08 11.09
N GLU A 55 2.08 13.59 9.99
CA GLU A 55 2.00 12.92 8.69
C GLU A 55 2.88 11.68 8.61
N LEU A 56 4.09 11.70 9.18
CA LEU A 56 4.94 10.50 9.27
C LEU A 56 4.29 9.42 10.15
N SER A 57 3.68 9.82 11.27
CA SER A 57 2.96 8.89 12.15
C SER A 57 1.78 8.27 11.40
N ARG A 58 1.00 9.07 10.67
CA ARG A 58 -0.13 8.57 9.87
C ARG A 58 0.31 7.57 8.80
N ALA A 59 1.37 7.86 8.06
CA ALA A 59 1.88 6.92 7.06
C ALA A 59 2.33 5.60 7.72
N THR A 60 2.97 5.70 8.89
CA THR A 60 3.41 4.54 9.68
C THR A 60 2.22 3.70 10.17
N ASP A 61 1.16 4.33 10.68
CA ASP A 61 -0.06 3.65 11.11
C ASP A 61 -0.73 2.90 9.96
N ILE A 62 -0.76 3.50 8.77
CA ILE A 62 -1.29 2.84 7.57
C ILE A 62 -0.45 1.63 7.19
N LEU A 63 0.88 1.70 7.28
CA LEU A 63 1.76 0.56 7.02
C LEU A 63 1.50 -0.60 8.00
N TYR A 64 1.31 -0.30 9.29
CA TYR A 64 0.95 -1.31 10.28
C TYR A 64 -0.44 -1.90 10.02
N TYR A 65 -1.42 -1.06 9.68
CA TYR A 65 -2.75 -1.54 9.31
C TYR A 65 -2.70 -2.47 8.08
N LEU A 66 -1.98 -2.08 7.02
CA LEU A 66 -1.78 -2.90 5.83
C LEU A 66 -1.10 -4.24 6.15
N ASN A 67 -0.16 -4.24 7.10
CA ASN A 67 0.49 -5.45 7.60
C ASN A 67 -0.46 -6.36 8.39
N ASP A 68 -1.32 -5.78 9.21
CA ASP A 68 -2.23 -6.51 10.10
C ASP A 68 -3.37 -7.19 9.33
N ILE A 69 -3.78 -6.62 8.21
CA ILE A 69 -4.81 -7.21 7.33
C ILE A 69 -4.25 -8.28 6.37
N LEU A 70 -2.94 -8.54 6.37
CA LEU A 70 -2.36 -9.60 5.54
C LEU A 70 -2.82 -10.98 6.03
N ASP A 71 -3.42 -11.76 5.13
CA ASP A 71 -3.70 -13.16 5.39
C ASP A 71 -2.42 -14.00 5.26
N LYS A 72 -1.71 -14.16 6.37
CA LYS A 72 -0.46 -14.94 6.41
C LYS A 72 -0.69 -16.43 6.19
N GLN A 73 -1.87 -16.95 6.50
CA GLN A 73 -2.16 -18.39 6.33
C GLN A 73 -2.35 -18.76 4.86
N ARG A 74 -3.02 -17.91 4.08
CA ARG A 74 -3.31 -18.17 2.67
C ARG A 74 -2.39 -17.43 1.70
N GLY A 75 -1.79 -16.32 2.14
CA GLY A 75 -0.87 -15.52 1.33
C GLY A 75 0.54 -16.07 1.23
N GLY A 76 0.93 -16.98 2.14
CA GLY A 76 2.25 -17.63 2.14
C GLY A 76 3.39 -16.62 1.96
N GLN A 77 4.31 -16.92 1.04
CA GLN A 77 5.49 -16.09 0.78
C GLN A 77 5.17 -14.64 0.39
N ILE A 78 4.03 -14.38 -0.28
CA ILE A 78 3.65 -13.02 -0.69
C ILE A 78 3.31 -12.18 0.54
N ALA A 79 2.50 -12.72 1.45
CA ALA A 79 2.16 -12.05 2.70
C ALA A 79 3.41 -11.85 3.58
N GLU A 80 4.33 -12.82 3.61
CA GLU A 80 5.60 -12.67 4.34
C GLU A 80 6.47 -11.55 3.75
N ASN A 81 6.62 -11.50 2.42
CA ASN A 81 7.41 -10.47 1.75
C ASN A 81 6.81 -9.08 1.95
N LEU A 82 5.48 -8.94 1.84
CA LEU A 82 4.79 -7.67 2.10
C LEU A 82 4.96 -7.25 3.57
N SER A 83 4.83 -8.19 4.52
CA SER A 83 5.05 -7.93 5.94
C SER A 83 6.46 -7.42 6.22
N LEU A 84 7.48 -8.03 5.59
CA LEU A 84 8.87 -7.58 5.70
C LEU A 84 9.05 -6.17 5.12
N ILE A 85 8.44 -5.88 3.96
CA ILE A 85 8.53 -4.56 3.35
C ILE A 85 7.88 -3.51 4.26
N TYR A 86 6.63 -3.72 4.71
CA TYR A 86 5.93 -2.73 5.53
C TYR A 86 6.62 -2.45 6.86
N THR A 87 7.12 -3.49 7.54
CA THR A 87 7.87 -3.33 8.79
C THR A 87 9.20 -2.60 8.58
N THR A 88 9.89 -2.88 7.47
CA THR A 88 11.12 -2.16 7.09
C THR A 88 10.84 -0.69 6.80
N LEU A 89 9.82 -0.40 5.99
CA LEU A 89 9.42 0.98 5.68
C LEU A 89 9.04 1.76 6.95
N ALA A 90 8.28 1.16 7.86
CA ALA A 90 7.96 1.78 9.15
C ALA A 90 9.23 2.15 9.96
N GLY A 91 10.22 1.25 10.00
CA GLY A 91 11.52 1.53 10.64
C GLY A 91 12.31 2.65 9.96
N GLU A 92 12.30 2.69 8.62
CA GLU A 92 12.94 3.76 7.85
C GLU A 92 12.26 5.11 8.07
N LEU A 93 10.94 5.17 8.19
CA LEU A 93 10.22 6.42 8.50
C LEU A 93 10.55 6.98 9.89
N VAL A 94 10.83 6.11 10.86
CA VAL A 94 11.34 6.55 12.18
C VAL A 94 12.71 7.23 12.04
N LYS A 95 13.63 6.64 11.26
CA LYS A 95 14.94 7.24 10.97
C LYS A 95 14.79 8.57 10.23
N ALA A 96 13.92 8.61 9.21
CA ALA A 96 13.63 9.82 8.47
C ALA A 96 13.09 10.93 9.37
N ASN A 97 12.23 10.60 10.33
CA ASN A 97 11.71 11.58 11.28
C ASN A 97 12.81 12.14 12.20
N LEU A 98 13.69 11.26 12.69
CA LEU A 98 14.78 11.62 13.62
C LEU A 98 15.83 12.52 12.95
N PHE A 99 16.20 12.20 11.71
CA PHE A 99 17.26 12.90 10.97
C PHE A 99 16.74 13.94 9.97
N ASN A 100 15.42 14.10 9.85
CA ASN A 100 14.78 14.93 8.82
C ASN A 100 15.24 14.55 7.40
N ASP A 101 15.44 13.25 7.15
CA ASP A 101 16.00 12.75 5.91
C ASP A 101 14.90 12.61 4.84
N THR A 102 14.89 13.54 3.90
CA THR A 102 13.91 13.57 2.80
C THR A 102 14.19 12.52 1.73
N GLU A 103 15.42 12.00 1.63
CA GLU A 103 15.77 10.94 0.69
C GLU A 103 15.18 9.60 1.13
N ILE A 104 15.23 9.30 2.43
CA ILE A 104 14.56 8.12 3.00
C ILE A 104 13.05 8.17 2.72
N ILE A 105 12.41 9.31 2.93
CA ILE A 105 10.98 9.49 2.63
C ILE A 105 10.72 9.26 1.14
N SER A 106 11.56 9.82 0.27
CA SER A 106 11.47 9.64 -1.18
C SER A 106 11.55 8.18 -1.61
N LYS A 107 12.49 7.41 -1.06
CA LYS A 107 12.62 5.97 -1.34
C LYS A 107 11.40 5.19 -0.85
N CYS A 108 10.86 5.53 0.32
CA CYS A 108 9.64 4.91 0.82
C CYS A 108 8.44 5.17 -0.12
N ILE A 109 8.30 6.41 -0.60
CA ILE A 109 7.25 6.77 -1.58
C ILE A 109 7.39 5.96 -2.86
N GLU A 110 8.60 5.78 -3.39
CA GLU A 110 8.85 5.00 -4.61
C GLU A 110 8.42 3.54 -4.43
N ILE A 111 8.83 2.91 -3.33
CA ILE A 111 8.46 1.53 -3.00
C ILE A 111 6.93 1.38 -2.89
N LEU A 112 6.27 2.33 -2.20
CA LEU A 112 4.82 2.31 -2.05
C LEU A 112 4.08 2.48 -3.39
N ASN A 113 4.58 3.33 -4.29
CA ASN A 113 4.00 3.49 -5.63
C ASN A 113 4.12 2.19 -6.44
N ASN A 114 5.27 1.52 -6.39
CA ASN A 114 5.49 0.26 -7.11
C ASN A 114 4.52 -0.82 -6.64
N ILE A 115 4.30 -0.95 -5.33
CA ILE A 115 3.36 -1.93 -4.79
C ILE A 115 1.91 -1.54 -5.10
N LYS A 116 1.57 -0.25 -5.00
CA LYS A 116 0.25 0.27 -5.38
C LYS A 116 -0.07 -0.07 -6.85
N SER A 117 0.87 0.14 -7.77
CA SER A 117 0.70 -0.21 -9.19
C SER A 117 0.38 -1.70 -9.37
N ALA A 118 1.08 -2.58 -8.64
CA ALA A 118 0.81 -4.01 -8.69
C ALA A 118 -0.62 -4.36 -8.22
N TRP A 119 -1.14 -3.64 -7.22
CA TRP A 119 -2.54 -3.79 -6.79
C TRP A 119 -3.55 -3.25 -7.81
N GLU A 120 -3.25 -2.15 -8.48
CA GLU A 120 -4.08 -1.61 -9.56
C GLU A 120 -4.14 -2.57 -10.75
N ASP A 121 -3.03 -3.22 -11.11
CA ASP A 121 -3.00 -4.26 -12.15
C ASP A 121 -3.90 -5.45 -11.80
N VAL A 122 -3.83 -5.91 -10.54
CA VAL A 122 -4.74 -6.95 -10.02
C VAL A 122 -6.20 -6.50 -10.13
N ARG A 123 -6.51 -5.25 -9.76
CA ARG A 123 -7.88 -4.70 -9.87
C ARG A 123 -8.39 -4.76 -11.30
N ASN A 124 -7.54 -4.40 -12.27
CA ASN A 124 -7.90 -4.41 -13.69
C ASN A 124 -8.20 -5.83 -14.19
N GLN A 125 -7.36 -6.80 -13.83
CA GLN A 125 -7.59 -8.21 -14.18
C GLN A 125 -8.90 -8.77 -13.59
N LEU A 126 -9.26 -8.37 -12.36
CA LEU A 126 -10.52 -8.77 -11.74
C LEU A 126 -11.73 -8.17 -12.45
N LYS A 127 -11.64 -6.91 -12.91
CA LYS A 127 -12.69 -6.26 -13.71
C LYS A 127 -12.87 -6.92 -15.07
N GLU A 128 -11.79 -7.29 -15.76
CA GLU A 128 -11.85 -8.00 -17.04
C GLU A 128 -12.55 -9.36 -16.92
N LYS A 129 -12.20 -10.16 -15.90
CA LYS A 129 -12.85 -11.45 -15.64
C LYS A 129 -14.35 -11.34 -15.32
N GLN A 130 -14.80 -10.21 -14.73
CA GLN A 130 -16.22 -9.96 -14.48
C GLN A 130 -17.00 -9.56 -15.74
N ASN A 131 -16.30 -9.00 -16.74
CA ASN A 131 -16.89 -8.52 -17.99
C ASN A 131 -16.86 -9.55 -19.13
N GLU A 132 -16.25 -10.72 -18.92
CA GLU A 132 -16.35 -11.82 -19.89
C GLU A 132 -17.82 -12.27 -20.01
N PRO A 133 -18.43 -12.24 -21.21
CA PRO A 133 -19.79 -12.72 -21.39
C PRO A 133 -19.84 -14.19 -20.99
N LYS A 134 -20.75 -14.55 -20.07
CA LYS A 134 -21.09 -15.94 -19.77
C LYS A 134 -21.29 -16.63 -21.11
N ARG A 135 -20.35 -17.50 -21.52
CA ARG A 135 -20.55 -18.37 -22.67
C ARG A 135 -21.77 -19.22 -22.34
N THR A 136 -22.94 -18.76 -22.76
CA THR A 136 -24.14 -19.58 -22.85
C THR A 136 -23.72 -20.76 -23.69
N PHE A 137 -23.66 -21.94 -23.06
CA PHE A 137 -23.65 -23.20 -23.79
C PHE A 137 -25.01 -23.31 -24.50
N ALA A 138 -25.13 -22.62 -25.64
CA ALA A 138 -26.18 -22.88 -26.61
C ALA A 138 -25.72 -24.08 -27.43
N GLY A 139 -26.03 -25.28 -26.94
CA GLY A 139 -25.72 -26.52 -27.63
C GLY A 139 -25.92 -27.75 -26.77
N ALA A 140 -27.17 -28.20 -26.67
CA ALA A 140 -27.60 -29.61 -26.67
C ALA A 140 -29.00 -29.72 -26.03
N VAL A 141 -30.06 -29.71 -26.84
CA VAL A 141 -30.99 -30.83 -27.10
C VAL A 141 -31.70 -30.54 -28.41
#